data_AF-A0A2A2M1I7-F1
#
_entry.id   AF-A0A2A2M1I7-F1
#
_cell.length_a   1.000
_cell.length_b   1.000
_cell.length_c   1.000
_cell.angle_alpha   90.00
_cell.angle_beta   90.00
_cell.angle_gamma   90.00
#
_symmetry.space_group_name_H-M   'P 1'
#
loop_
_entity.id
_entity.type
_entity.pdbx_description
1 polymer ?
#
loop_
_entity_poly.entity_id
_entity_poly.type
_entity_poly.pdbx_seq_one_letter_code
_entity_poly.pdbx_strand_id
1 'polypeptide(L)'
;MKQLLFKPYYFAGTFGVSLYPCSLPGKGPMFRLEEDEMEVGLGIHGESGRRRESAKSAREVATDLMKDISECLRLKKDEPICVLLNNLGSVSQLEMNILAAEIIQWARNAEFVIKRFYSGTFLTSLDGHGISITILRVYDENLLAYLDAPTNAPAWRPSTVTEVDYTKLDLKTKEEEKQVKETDEMKDANPTADGNLVERMMESVCEEMKKREDELNRLDGAAGDADCGSTFASAAKAIYNAKDKLDFAHPYRLLRQVSEIFEESVGGTSGAIYALMLSTASTEFKESVSKESCISALKQANEAVQKYGGARPGDRSMVDALNAACQSLKEEGNWLKAVEDAMRAAEETAGQRANVGRASYTSEQVQSEPDAGAKAVAYWLEALWKAVSK
;
A
#
# COMPACT_ATOMS: atom_id res chain seq x y z
N MET A 1 1.74 8.15 -54.48
CA MET A 1 2.70 8.81 -53.56
C MET A 1 2.96 10.30 -53.82
N LYS A 2 2.88 10.85 -55.05
CA LYS A 2 3.15 12.28 -55.31
C LYS A 2 1.96 13.27 -55.21
N GLN A 3 0.78 12.84 -54.75
CA GLN A 3 -0.43 13.69 -54.71
C GLN A 3 -0.85 14.18 -53.30
N LEU A 4 -0.06 13.95 -52.26
CA LEU A 4 -0.38 14.36 -50.88
C LEU A 4 0.16 15.75 -50.48
N LEU A 5 0.88 16.46 -51.36
CA LEU A 5 1.72 17.59 -50.94
C LEU A 5 1.09 18.99 -50.93
N PHE A 6 -0.16 19.21 -51.34
CA PHE A 6 -0.72 20.57 -51.38
C PHE A 6 -2.21 20.64 -51.05
N LYS A 7 -2.57 20.30 -49.82
CA LYS A 7 -3.74 20.90 -49.16
C LYS A 7 -3.26 21.63 -47.89
N PRO A 8 -3.77 22.84 -47.57
CA PRO A 8 -3.32 23.65 -46.44
C PRO A 8 -3.89 23.15 -45.09
N TYR A 9 -3.94 21.84 -44.88
CA TYR A 9 -4.38 21.25 -43.62
C TYR A 9 -3.16 20.67 -42.91
N TYR A 10 -2.85 21.20 -41.72
CA TYR A 10 -1.83 20.63 -40.85
C TYR A 10 -2.27 19.21 -40.45
N PHE A 11 -1.41 18.22 -40.71
CA PHE A 11 -1.71 16.80 -40.48
C PHE A 11 -1.31 16.32 -39.07
N ALA A 12 -0.36 16.99 -38.44
CA ALA A 12 0.07 16.72 -37.09
C ALA A 12 0.44 18.02 -36.36
N GLY A 13 0.30 18.00 -35.04
CA GLY A 13 0.68 19.11 -34.17
C GLY A 13 1.31 18.56 -32.90
N THR A 14 2.39 19.19 -32.46
CA THR A 14 3.13 18.82 -31.26
C THR A 14 3.24 20.01 -30.33
N PHE A 15 2.98 19.80 -29.04
CA PHE A 15 3.21 20.81 -28.02
C PHE A 15 3.68 20.14 -26.73
N GLY A 16 4.53 20.83 -25.98
CA GLY A 16 5.20 20.23 -24.81
C GLY A 16 5.37 21.22 -23.68
N VAL A 17 5.77 20.68 -22.54
CA VAL A 17 6.03 21.43 -21.31
C VAL A 17 7.17 20.76 -20.55
N SER A 18 7.94 21.55 -19.82
CA SER A 18 9.02 21.06 -18.96
C SER A 18 8.94 21.71 -17.58
N LEU A 19 9.14 20.92 -16.53
CA LEU A 19 9.37 21.40 -15.17
C LEU A 19 10.86 21.69 -14.94
N TYR A 20 11.73 20.95 -15.63
CA TYR A 20 13.17 21.16 -15.57
C TYR A 20 13.78 21.08 -16.96
N PRO A 21 14.73 21.97 -17.32
CA PRO A 21 15.50 21.81 -18.54
C PRO A 21 16.43 20.62 -18.47
N CYS A 22 16.92 20.20 -19.63
CA CYS A 22 17.99 19.24 -19.66
C CYS A 22 19.34 19.85 -19.20
N SER A 23 20.18 18.98 -18.68
CA SER A 23 21.55 19.23 -18.28
C SER A 23 22.49 18.93 -19.43
N LEU A 24 23.32 19.91 -19.80
CA LEU A 24 24.41 19.67 -20.73
C LEU A 24 25.54 18.91 -20.01
N PRO A 25 26.06 17.81 -20.61
CA PRO A 25 27.16 17.05 -20.02
C PRO A 25 28.35 17.96 -19.67
N GLY A 26 28.73 17.97 -18.39
CA GLY A 26 29.84 18.79 -17.88
C GLY A 26 29.54 20.29 -17.70
N LYS A 27 28.30 20.76 -17.96
CA LYS A 27 27.91 22.17 -17.79
C LYS A 27 26.69 22.39 -16.88
N GLY A 28 25.91 21.33 -16.59
CA GLY A 28 24.71 21.43 -15.78
C GLY A 28 23.48 21.95 -16.55
N PRO A 29 22.42 22.39 -15.87
CA PRO A 29 21.14 22.76 -16.49
C PRO A 29 21.29 23.98 -17.41
N MET A 30 20.61 23.97 -18.56
CA MET A 30 20.70 25.07 -19.54
C MET A 30 20.06 26.39 -19.08
N PHE A 31 19.05 26.33 -18.22
CA PHE A 31 18.45 27.48 -17.55
C PHE A 31 17.87 27.05 -16.20
N ARG A 32 17.27 27.98 -15.46
CA ARG A 32 16.59 27.70 -14.19
C ARG A 32 15.10 28.02 -14.31
N LEU A 33 14.30 27.15 -13.69
CA LEU A 33 12.90 27.32 -13.34
C LEU A 33 12.83 27.18 -11.82
N GLU A 34 11.97 27.97 -11.19
CA GLU A 34 11.65 27.77 -9.77
C GLU A 34 10.81 26.50 -9.56
N GLU A 35 10.73 25.99 -8.33
CA GLU A 35 10.05 24.73 -8.01
C GLU A 35 8.55 24.73 -8.39
N ASP A 36 7.92 25.90 -8.41
CA ASP A 36 6.53 26.12 -8.75
C ASP A 36 6.34 26.68 -10.17
N GLU A 37 7.36 26.61 -11.03
CA GLU A 37 7.32 27.06 -12.42
C GLU A 37 7.33 25.90 -13.42
N MET A 38 6.74 26.15 -14.58
CA MET A 38 6.87 25.30 -15.75
C MET A 38 7.07 26.14 -17.01
N GLU A 39 7.85 25.61 -17.95
CA GLU A 39 8.10 26.22 -19.26
C GLU A 39 7.29 25.50 -20.32
N VAL A 40 6.34 26.21 -20.93
CA VAL A 40 5.46 25.66 -21.97
C VAL A 40 6.02 25.98 -23.34
N GLY A 41 6.14 24.95 -24.19
CA GLY A 41 6.64 25.04 -25.56
C GLY A 41 8.17 25.03 -25.66
N LEU A 42 8.85 24.46 -24.66
CA LEU A 42 10.32 24.34 -24.67
C LEU A 42 10.81 23.55 -25.89
N GLY A 43 11.87 24.03 -26.53
CA GLY A 43 12.54 23.32 -27.62
C GLY A 43 13.35 22.12 -27.12
N ILE A 44 13.50 21.10 -27.97
CA ILE A 44 14.21 19.86 -27.62
C ILE A 44 15.72 20.05 -27.41
N HIS A 45 16.29 21.20 -27.73
CA HIS A 45 17.68 21.56 -27.43
C HIS A 45 17.79 22.60 -26.31
N GLY A 46 16.70 22.87 -25.58
CA GLY A 46 16.68 23.86 -24.51
C GLY A 46 16.35 25.26 -24.93
N GLU A 47 15.91 25.47 -26.16
CA GLU A 47 15.45 26.77 -26.62
C GLU A 47 14.27 27.23 -25.76
N SER A 48 14.28 28.49 -25.32
CA SER A 48 13.22 29.06 -24.48
C SER A 48 11.84 28.78 -25.04
N GLY A 49 10.90 28.46 -24.14
CA GLY A 49 9.56 28.12 -24.51
C GLY A 49 8.75 29.33 -24.98
N ARG A 50 7.48 29.08 -25.28
CA ARG A 50 6.51 30.11 -25.64
C ARG A 50 6.19 31.01 -24.44
N ARG A 51 6.16 30.43 -23.23
CA ARG A 51 5.85 31.12 -21.98
C ARG A 51 6.29 30.31 -20.77
N ARG A 52 6.53 31.01 -19.66
CA ARG A 52 6.61 30.46 -18.31
C ARG A 52 5.31 30.73 -17.58
N GLU A 53 4.86 29.77 -16.80
CA GLU A 53 3.69 29.87 -15.94
C GLU A 53 3.86 29.00 -14.70
N SER A 54 3.02 29.21 -13.68
CA SER A 54 3.03 28.36 -12.50
C SER A 54 2.75 26.91 -12.87
N ALA A 55 3.43 25.98 -12.19
CA ALA A 55 3.23 24.55 -12.32
C ALA A 55 1.74 24.20 -12.07
N LYS A 56 1.19 23.38 -12.98
CA LYS A 56 -0.21 22.97 -12.95
C LYS A 56 -0.34 21.47 -12.65
N SER A 57 -1.53 21.03 -12.27
CA SER A 57 -1.82 19.61 -12.18
C SER A 57 -1.66 18.91 -13.54
N ALA A 58 -1.39 17.60 -13.54
CA ALA A 58 -1.29 16.81 -14.77
C ALA A 58 -2.55 16.93 -15.65
N ARG A 59 -3.74 17.01 -15.01
CA ARG A 59 -5.03 17.22 -15.67
C ARG A 59 -5.10 18.54 -16.43
N GLU A 60 -4.69 19.62 -15.79
CA GLU A 60 -4.66 20.96 -16.38
C GLU A 60 -3.64 21.03 -17.51
N VAL A 61 -2.43 20.48 -17.30
CA VAL A 61 -1.39 20.39 -18.34
C VAL A 61 -1.89 19.62 -19.57
N ALA A 62 -2.45 18.42 -19.37
CA ALA A 62 -2.98 17.62 -20.46
C ALA A 62 -4.11 18.35 -21.19
N THR A 63 -5.00 19.01 -20.45
CA THR A 63 -6.10 19.80 -21.02
C THR A 63 -5.59 20.94 -21.89
N ASP A 64 -4.66 21.74 -21.38
CA ASP A 64 -4.12 22.90 -22.09
C ASP A 64 -3.38 22.49 -23.36
N LEU A 65 -2.49 21.50 -23.27
CA LEU A 65 -1.72 21.03 -24.43
C LEU A 65 -2.62 20.39 -25.49
N MET A 66 -3.54 19.51 -25.08
CA MET A 66 -4.45 18.84 -26.01
C MET A 66 -5.38 19.85 -26.69
N LYS A 67 -5.90 20.84 -25.95
CA LYS A 67 -6.74 21.90 -26.49
C LYS A 67 -5.98 22.76 -27.50
N ASP A 68 -4.80 23.27 -27.14
CA ASP A 68 -3.97 24.10 -28.01
C ASP A 68 -3.63 23.39 -29.32
N ILE A 69 -3.25 22.10 -29.26
CA ILE A 69 -2.98 21.29 -30.45
C ILE A 69 -4.27 21.10 -31.27
N SER A 70 -5.38 20.75 -30.63
CA SER A 70 -6.65 20.47 -31.31
C SER A 70 -7.22 21.69 -32.03
N GLU A 71 -7.14 22.88 -31.41
CA GLU A 71 -7.56 24.14 -32.01
C GLU A 71 -6.67 24.54 -33.20
N CYS A 72 -5.35 24.36 -33.07
CA CYS A 72 -4.39 24.60 -34.15
C CYS A 72 -4.66 23.71 -35.37
N LEU A 73 -4.93 22.42 -35.13
CA LEU A 73 -5.27 21.44 -36.18
C LEU A 73 -6.72 21.56 -36.68
N ARG A 74 -7.56 22.32 -35.98
CA ARG A 74 -9.01 22.46 -36.24
C ARG A 74 -9.69 21.09 -36.30
N LEU A 75 -9.40 20.26 -35.31
CA LEU A 75 -9.98 18.91 -35.20
C LEU A 75 -11.49 18.98 -35.00
N LYS A 76 -12.19 17.99 -35.55
CA LYS A 76 -13.64 17.87 -35.42
C LYS A 76 -14.00 16.73 -34.49
N LYS A 77 -15.21 16.83 -33.92
CA LYS A 77 -15.86 15.73 -33.22
C LYS A 77 -15.84 14.45 -34.08
N ASP A 78 -15.66 13.31 -33.40
CA ASP A 78 -15.56 11.95 -33.97
C ASP A 78 -14.37 11.76 -34.93
N GLU A 79 -13.42 12.72 -35.02
CA GLU A 79 -12.28 12.61 -35.91
C GLU A 79 -11.27 11.56 -35.38
N PRO A 80 -10.83 10.61 -36.24
CA PRO A 80 -9.85 9.61 -35.85
C PRO A 80 -8.45 10.22 -35.75
N ILE A 81 -7.80 10.00 -34.61
CA ILE A 81 -6.46 10.53 -34.31
C ILE A 81 -5.54 9.45 -33.77
N CYS A 82 -4.25 9.64 -33.95
CA CYS A 82 -3.20 8.97 -33.18
C CYS A 82 -2.60 9.99 -32.20
N VAL A 83 -2.32 9.54 -30.98
CA VAL A 83 -1.70 10.38 -29.94
C VAL A 83 -0.36 9.75 -29.54
N LEU A 84 0.67 10.58 -29.47
CA LEU A 84 1.97 10.23 -28.92
C LEU A 84 2.26 11.13 -27.71
N LEU A 85 2.27 10.53 -26.53
CA LEU A 85 2.82 11.13 -25.31
C LEU A 85 4.31 10.74 -25.21
N ASN A 86 5.17 11.71 -25.48
CA ASN A 86 6.61 11.53 -25.50
C ASN A 86 7.26 12.08 -24.23
N ASN A 87 8.16 11.30 -23.65
CA ASN A 87 9.00 11.66 -22.51
C ASN A 87 10.30 12.32 -23.00
N LEU A 88 10.60 13.52 -22.51
CA LEU A 88 11.82 14.25 -22.89
C LEU A 88 13.07 13.71 -22.20
N GLY A 89 12.96 12.84 -21.19
CA GLY A 89 14.12 12.21 -20.57
C GLY A 89 13.81 11.58 -19.22
N SER A 90 13.50 12.40 -18.23
CA SER A 90 13.53 12.03 -16.80
C SER A 90 12.16 11.87 -16.14
N VAL A 91 11.06 12.09 -16.86
CA VAL A 91 9.71 11.92 -16.32
C VAL A 91 9.49 10.45 -15.92
N SER A 92 9.03 10.20 -14.70
CA SER A 92 8.85 8.84 -14.19
C SER A 92 7.73 8.09 -14.92
N GLN A 93 7.74 6.75 -14.84
CA GLN A 93 6.66 5.96 -15.42
C GLN A 93 5.30 6.21 -14.72
N LEU A 94 5.31 6.57 -13.43
CA LEU A 94 4.09 6.94 -12.70
C LEU A 94 3.50 8.23 -13.27
N GLU A 95 4.30 9.27 -13.44
CA GLU A 95 3.88 10.54 -14.04
C GLU A 95 3.39 10.36 -15.49
N MET A 96 4.12 9.57 -16.30
CA MET A 96 3.71 9.26 -17.68
C MET A 96 2.36 8.54 -17.74
N ASN A 97 2.08 7.62 -16.81
CA ASN A 97 0.80 6.91 -16.75
C ASN A 97 -0.34 7.83 -16.29
N ILE A 98 -0.08 8.73 -15.33
CA ILE A 98 -1.06 9.75 -14.91
C ILE A 98 -1.40 10.66 -16.09
N LEU A 99 -0.40 11.21 -16.79
CA LEU A 99 -0.63 12.04 -17.97
C LEU A 99 -1.35 11.29 -19.09
N ALA A 100 -1.03 10.02 -19.32
CA ALA A 100 -1.74 9.20 -20.30
C ALA A 100 -3.22 9.06 -19.95
N ALA A 101 -3.55 8.81 -18.68
CA ALA A 101 -4.93 8.74 -18.21
C ALA A 101 -5.68 10.08 -18.41
N GLU A 102 -5.05 11.21 -18.07
CA GLU A 102 -5.64 12.54 -18.24
C GLU A 102 -5.88 12.88 -19.72
N ILE A 103 -4.94 12.55 -20.60
CA ILE A 103 -5.09 12.76 -22.06
C ILE A 103 -6.23 11.92 -22.62
N ILE A 104 -6.31 10.65 -22.23
CA ILE A 104 -7.37 9.73 -22.65
C ILE A 104 -8.73 10.25 -22.18
N GLN A 105 -8.83 10.67 -20.90
CA GLN A 105 -10.05 11.22 -20.34
C GLN A 105 -10.46 12.54 -21.03
N TRP A 106 -9.50 13.41 -21.33
CA TRP A 106 -9.77 14.65 -22.06
C TRP A 106 -10.28 14.35 -23.48
N ALA A 107 -9.64 13.42 -24.20
CA ALA A 107 -10.05 13.04 -25.56
C ALA A 107 -11.45 12.39 -25.59
N ARG A 108 -11.79 11.60 -24.56
CA ARG A 108 -13.16 11.09 -24.36
C ARG A 108 -14.17 12.22 -24.27
N ASN A 109 -13.90 13.21 -23.43
CA ASN A 109 -14.79 14.35 -23.21
C ASN A 109 -14.90 15.25 -24.46
N ALA A 110 -13.83 15.35 -25.25
CA ALA A 110 -13.80 16.06 -26.53
C ALA A 110 -14.37 15.24 -27.70
N GLU A 111 -14.80 14.00 -27.45
CA GLU A 111 -15.39 13.08 -28.44
C GLU A 111 -14.45 12.78 -29.63
N PHE A 112 -13.14 12.64 -29.36
CA PHE A 112 -12.17 12.17 -30.35
C PHE A 112 -12.03 10.65 -30.32
N VAL A 113 -11.72 10.06 -31.48
CA VAL A 113 -11.49 8.61 -31.59
C VAL A 113 -9.99 8.34 -31.65
N ILE A 114 -9.39 7.93 -30.53
CA ILE A 114 -7.97 7.57 -30.50
C ILE A 114 -7.78 6.17 -31.11
N LYS A 115 -7.25 6.12 -32.33
CA LYS A 115 -6.91 4.88 -33.04
C LYS A 115 -5.60 4.29 -32.54
N ARG A 116 -4.59 5.09 -32.22
CA ARG A 116 -3.33 4.59 -31.61
C ARG A 116 -2.90 5.52 -30.51
N PHE A 117 -2.46 4.95 -29.39
CA PHE A 117 -1.87 5.70 -28.29
C PHE A 117 -0.45 5.21 -28.04
N TYR A 118 0.52 6.09 -28.20
CA TYR A 118 1.93 5.82 -27.92
C TYR A 118 2.31 6.57 -26.65
N SER A 119 3.00 5.89 -25.73
CA SER A 119 3.55 6.50 -24.53
C SER A 119 4.96 5.99 -24.30
N GLY A 120 5.91 6.90 -24.09
CA GLY A 120 7.28 6.54 -23.78
C GLY A 120 8.31 7.52 -24.32
N THR A 121 9.54 7.05 -24.45
CA THR A 121 10.69 7.87 -24.81
C THR A 121 11.03 7.67 -26.29
N PHE A 122 10.57 8.58 -27.15
CA PHE A 122 10.77 8.51 -28.60
C PHE A 122 11.73 9.60 -29.10
N LEU A 123 11.62 10.81 -28.56
CA LEU A 123 12.46 11.95 -28.89
C LEU A 123 12.81 12.72 -27.60
N THR A 124 14.03 12.55 -27.10
CA THR A 124 14.46 13.16 -25.84
C THR A 124 15.10 14.53 -26.02
N SER A 125 15.16 15.25 -24.91
CA SER A 125 16.09 16.33 -24.62
C SER A 125 16.93 15.90 -23.41
N LEU A 126 17.87 14.96 -23.62
CA LEU A 126 18.72 14.36 -22.56
C LEU A 126 17.92 13.91 -21.32
N ASP A 127 18.15 14.54 -20.16
CA ASP A 127 17.51 14.32 -18.86
C ASP A 127 16.40 15.35 -18.56
N GLY A 128 15.87 16.03 -19.57
CA GLY A 128 14.81 17.02 -19.42
C GLY A 128 13.57 16.41 -18.75
N HIS A 129 13.09 17.05 -17.68
CA HIS A 129 11.89 16.62 -16.96
C HIS A 129 10.67 17.28 -17.57
N GLY A 130 10.29 16.77 -18.74
CA GLY A 130 9.18 17.31 -19.50
C GLY A 130 8.59 16.28 -20.46
N ILE A 131 7.47 16.68 -21.05
CA ILE A 131 6.72 15.86 -21.99
C ILE A 131 6.41 16.66 -23.25
N SER A 132 6.20 15.95 -24.35
CA SER A 132 5.53 16.49 -25.52
C SER A 132 4.37 15.59 -25.94
N ILE A 133 3.28 16.20 -26.33
CA ILE A 133 2.12 15.51 -26.89
C ILE A 133 2.10 15.81 -28.39
N THR A 134 1.97 14.77 -29.19
CA THR A 134 1.73 14.89 -30.64
C THR A 134 0.38 14.29 -30.98
N ILE A 135 -0.45 15.05 -31.69
CA ILE A 135 -1.67 14.55 -32.32
C ILE A 135 -1.42 14.43 -33.83
N LEU A 136 -1.68 13.26 -34.38
CA LEU A 136 -1.65 12.97 -35.82
C LEU A 136 -3.05 12.63 -36.30
N ARG A 137 -3.54 13.33 -37.32
CA ARG A 137 -4.84 13.07 -37.94
C ARG A 137 -4.79 11.81 -38.79
N VAL A 138 -5.77 10.93 -38.66
CA VAL A 138 -5.92 9.75 -39.52
C VAL A 138 -6.79 10.11 -40.71
N TYR A 139 -6.18 10.75 -41.72
CA TYR A 139 -6.88 11.17 -42.95
C TYR A 139 -6.90 10.06 -44.03
N ASP A 140 -6.16 8.98 -43.84
CA ASP A 140 -6.06 7.81 -44.70
C ASP A 140 -5.90 6.57 -43.81
N GLU A 141 -6.74 5.55 -44.01
CA GLU A 141 -6.69 4.31 -43.23
C GLU A 141 -5.36 3.55 -43.43
N ASN A 142 -4.70 3.72 -44.59
CA ASN A 142 -3.38 3.14 -44.82
C ASN A 142 -2.31 3.67 -43.85
N LEU A 143 -2.52 4.85 -43.26
CA LEU A 143 -1.60 5.43 -42.29
C LEU A 143 -1.44 4.54 -41.06
N LEU A 144 -2.54 3.92 -40.59
CA LEU A 144 -2.50 2.99 -39.46
C LEU A 144 -1.69 1.74 -39.82
N ALA A 145 -1.91 1.20 -41.02
CA ALA A 145 -1.15 0.05 -41.51
C ALA A 145 0.36 0.35 -41.62
N TYR A 146 0.75 1.57 -41.99
CA TYR A 146 2.16 1.98 -42.01
C TYR A 146 2.75 2.15 -40.61
N LEU A 147 1.99 2.68 -39.64
CA LEU A 147 2.43 2.80 -38.26
C LEU A 147 2.59 1.44 -37.56
N ASP A 148 1.74 0.47 -37.93
CA ASP A 148 1.74 -0.88 -37.36
C ASP A 148 2.68 -1.85 -38.11
N ALA A 149 3.25 -1.42 -39.24
CA ALA A 149 4.11 -2.27 -40.06
C ALA A 149 5.32 -2.77 -39.24
N PRO A 150 5.62 -4.09 -39.26
CA PRO A 150 6.80 -4.61 -38.56
C PRO A 150 8.08 -3.91 -39.01
N THR A 151 8.90 -3.54 -38.04
CA THR A 151 10.18 -2.86 -38.28
C THR A 151 11.22 -3.35 -37.27
N ASN A 152 12.48 -3.29 -37.67
CA ASN A 152 13.64 -3.54 -36.81
C ASN A 152 14.27 -2.25 -36.28
N ALA A 153 13.59 -1.10 -36.43
CA ALA A 153 14.04 0.17 -35.88
C ALA A 153 14.13 0.07 -34.34
N PRO A 154 15.30 0.29 -33.72
CA PRO A 154 15.58 -0.11 -32.34
C PRO A 154 14.76 0.64 -31.29
N ALA A 155 14.28 1.84 -31.61
CA ALA A 155 13.52 2.69 -30.70
C ALA A 155 12.03 2.79 -31.08
N TRP A 156 11.59 2.14 -32.17
CA TRP A 156 10.17 2.16 -32.53
C TRP A 156 9.40 1.16 -31.67
N ARG A 157 8.48 1.68 -30.86
CA ARG A 157 7.56 0.87 -30.07
C ARG A 157 6.17 0.95 -30.71
N PRO A 158 5.68 -0.12 -31.37
CA PRO A 158 4.32 -0.10 -31.90
C PRO A 158 3.33 0.08 -30.75
N SER A 159 2.21 0.75 -31.02
CA SER A 159 1.17 0.91 -30.02
C SER A 159 0.51 -0.44 -29.77
N THR A 160 0.37 -0.81 -28.50
CA THR A 160 -0.43 -1.98 -28.09
C THR A 160 -1.93 -1.66 -28.06
N VAL A 161 -2.30 -0.40 -28.27
CA VAL A 161 -3.67 0.10 -28.27
C VAL A 161 -4.11 0.34 -29.72
N THR A 162 -4.99 -0.51 -30.23
CA THR A 162 -5.53 -0.39 -31.60
C THR A 162 -6.78 0.49 -31.70
N GLU A 163 -7.42 0.75 -30.58
CA GLU A 163 -8.41 1.81 -30.36
C GLU A 163 -8.62 1.93 -28.85
N VAL A 164 -8.74 3.15 -28.33
CA VAL A 164 -9.05 3.34 -26.91
C VAL A 164 -10.52 3.04 -26.66
N ASP A 165 -10.78 1.97 -25.90
CA ASP A 165 -12.11 1.63 -25.42
C ASP A 165 -12.46 2.44 -24.17
N TYR A 166 -13.17 3.55 -24.38
CA TYR A 166 -13.59 4.45 -23.31
C TYR A 166 -14.55 3.81 -22.29
N THR A 167 -15.22 2.70 -22.63
CA THR A 167 -16.16 2.05 -21.70
C THR A 167 -15.44 1.39 -20.51
N LYS A 168 -14.15 1.08 -20.66
CA LYS A 168 -13.31 0.50 -19.60
C LYS A 168 -12.83 1.52 -18.57
N LEU A 169 -12.99 2.82 -18.83
CA LEU A 169 -12.63 3.88 -17.88
C LEU A 169 -13.66 4.02 -16.76
N ASP A 170 -14.88 3.54 -16.97
CA ASP A 170 -15.95 3.57 -15.97
C ASP A 170 -15.80 2.35 -15.03
N LEU A 171 -14.67 2.28 -14.32
CA LEU A 171 -14.48 1.33 -13.21
C LEU A 171 -15.35 1.78 -12.03
N LYS A 172 -16.66 1.51 -12.10
CA LYS A 172 -17.51 1.57 -10.92
C LYS A 172 -17.02 0.54 -9.89
N THR A 173 -16.74 1.02 -8.69
CA THR A 173 -16.48 0.35 -7.42
C THR A 173 -17.36 -0.89 -7.24
N LYS A 174 -16.89 -2.05 -7.69
CA LYS A 174 -17.50 -3.35 -7.33
C LYS A 174 -17.19 -3.79 -5.90
N GLU A 175 -16.31 -3.06 -5.21
CA GLU A 175 -15.88 -3.39 -3.84
C GLU A 175 -16.90 -2.93 -2.79
N GLU A 176 -17.65 -1.85 -3.02
CA GLU A 176 -18.66 -1.35 -2.08
C GLU A 176 -19.84 -2.32 -1.89
N GLU A 177 -20.14 -3.19 -2.86
CA GLU A 177 -21.24 -4.16 -2.77
C GLU A 177 -20.86 -5.49 -2.07
N LYS A 178 -19.56 -5.79 -1.92
CA LYS A 178 -19.11 -7.06 -1.32
C LYS A 178 -19.03 -7.04 0.20
N GLN A 179 -18.81 -5.89 0.83
CA GLN A 179 -18.68 -5.80 2.29
C GLN A 179 -19.98 -6.09 3.06
N VAL A 180 -21.15 -6.10 2.40
CA VAL A 180 -22.45 -6.29 3.09
C VAL A 180 -22.90 -7.76 3.12
N LYS A 181 -22.19 -8.71 2.48
CA LYS A 181 -22.71 -10.09 2.30
C LYS A 181 -21.97 -11.22 3.03
N GLU A 182 -20.90 -10.96 3.77
CA GLU A 182 -20.23 -12.00 4.59
C GLU A 182 -20.80 -12.14 6.02
N THR A 183 -22.08 -11.83 6.22
CA THR A 183 -22.85 -12.40 7.35
C THR A 183 -23.43 -13.75 6.91
N ASP A 184 -22.57 -14.70 6.55
CA ASP A 184 -23.00 -16.05 6.18
C ASP A 184 -22.79 -16.97 7.39
N GLU A 185 -23.91 -17.42 7.96
CA GLU A 185 -24.11 -18.45 9.00
C GLU A 185 -22.84 -19.21 9.45
N MET A 186 -22.00 -18.56 10.25
CA MET A 186 -20.87 -19.23 10.87
C MET A 186 -21.39 -20.22 11.92
N LYS A 187 -21.15 -21.51 11.69
CA LYS A 187 -21.17 -22.51 12.77
C LYS A 187 -20.26 -22.00 13.88
N ASP A 188 -20.87 -21.76 15.03
CA ASP A 188 -20.24 -21.28 16.23
C ASP A 188 -20.57 -22.25 17.36
N ALA A 189 -19.68 -22.35 18.33
CA ALA A 189 -19.96 -23.11 19.53
C ALA A 189 -21.14 -22.47 20.26
N ASN A 190 -21.80 -23.27 21.11
CA ASN A 190 -22.74 -22.69 22.06
C ASN A 190 -22.04 -21.61 22.91
N PRO A 191 -22.78 -20.60 23.39
CA PRO A 191 -22.22 -19.54 24.21
C PRO A 191 -21.43 -20.13 25.39
N THR A 192 -20.29 -19.52 25.69
CA THR A 192 -19.48 -19.87 26.85
C THR A 192 -20.31 -19.78 28.13
N ALA A 193 -20.00 -20.64 29.10
CA ALA A 193 -20.71 -20.66 30.38
C ALA A 193 -20.52 -19.37 31.21
N ASP A 194 -19.51 -18.55 30.88
CA ASP A 194 -19.18 -17.33 31.62
C ASP A 194 -18.69 -16.19 30.70
N GLY A 195 -19.60 -15.58 29.95
CA GLY A 195 -19.29 -14.40 29.13
C GLY A 195 -18.77 -13.20 29.95
N ASN A 196 -19.21 -13.08 31.21
CA ASN A 196 -18.72 -12.04 32.13
C ASN A 196 -17.24 -12.24 32.48
N LEU A 197 -16.78 -13.49 32.62
CA LEU A 197 -15.35 -13.78 32.78
C LEU A 197 -14.56 -13.37 31.54
N VAL A 198 -15.06 -13.67 30.34
CA VAL A 198 -14.40 -13.29 29.07
C VAL A 198 -14.30 -11.77 28.94
N GLU A 199 -15.37 -11.05 29.29
CA GLU A 199 -15.37 -9.58 29.37
C GLU A 199 -14.31 -9.06 30.35
N ARG A 200 -14.29 -9.57 31.59
CA ARG A 200 -13.27 -9.22 32.59
C ARG A 200 -11.84 -9.51 32.13
N MET A 201 -11.63 -10.60 31.39
CA MET A 201 -10.33 -10.95 30.83
C MET A 201 -9.89 -9.92 29.77
N MET A 202 -10.79 -9.53 28.88
CA MET A 202 -10.52 -8.51 27.85
C MET A 202 -10.21 -7.14 28.49
N GLU A 203 -11.00 -6.74 29.49
CA GLU A 203 -10.76 -5.50 30.24
C GLU A 203 -9.39 -5.52 30.92
N SER A 204 -9.06 -6.60 31.64
CA SER A 204 -7.77 -6.78 32.31
C SER A 204 -6.59 -6.62 31.34
N VAL A 205 -6.67 -7.21 30.15
CA VAL A 205 -5.65 -7.04 29.10
C VAL A 205 -5.59 -5.60 28.61
N CYS A 206 -6.73 -4.99 28.29
CA CYS A 206 -6.77 -3.61 27.78
C CYS A 206 -6.22 -2.60 28.80
N GLU A 207 -6.53 -2.78 30.10
CA GLU A 207 -5.98 -1.96 31.19
C GLU A 207 -4.47 -2.15 31.34
N GLU A 208 -3.99 -3.39 31.38
CA GLU A 208 -2.56 -3.66 31.55
C GLU A 208 -1.75 -3.13 30.36
N MET A 209 -2.21 -3.35 29.12
CA MET A 209 -1.51 -2.86 27.95
C MET A 209 -1.46 -1.33 27.88
N LYS A 210 -2.54 -0.65 28.24
CA LYS A 210 -2.57 0.82 28.35
C LYS A 210 -1.63 1.32 29.45
N LYS A 211 -1.55 0.64 30.58
CA LYS A 211 -0.64 0.97 31.68
C LYS A 211 0.84 0.82 31.28
N ARG A 212 1.14 -0.10 30.36
CA ARG A 212 2.50 -0.39 29.88
C ARG A 212 2.93 0.44 28.67
N GLU A 213 2.11 1.38 28.22
CA GLU A 213 2.36 2.20 27.02
C GLU A 213 3.77 2.82 27.02
N ASP A 214 4.09 3.63 28.04
CA ASP A 214 5.39 4.32 28.13
C ASP A 214 6.57 3.34 28.23
N GLU A 215 6.39 2.24 28.95
CA GLU A 215 7.42 1.23 29.15
C GLU A 215 7.74 0.51 27.83
N LEU A 216 6.72 0.07 27.11
CA LEU A 216 6.86 -0.64 25.83
C LEU A 216 7.40 0.29 24.75
N ASN A 217 6.96 1.55 24.70
CA ASN A 217 7.55 2.56 23.79
C ASN A 217 9.03 2.80 24.09
N ARG A 218 9.42 2.87 25.38
CA ARG A 218 10.83 3.01 25.77
C ARG A 218 11.67 1.81 25.34
N LEU A 219 11.18 0.58 25.58
CA LEU A 219 11.88 -0.65 25.18
C LEU A 219 12.04 -0.71 23.66
N ASP A 220 10.97 -0.41 22.93
CA ASP A 220 10.97 -0.40 21.47
C ASP A 220 11.89 0.70 20.91
N GLY A 221 11.91 1.88 21.50
CA GLY A 221 12.76 3.00 21.05
C GLY A 221 14.26 2.74 21.11
N ALA A 222 14.73 1.72 21.82
CA ALA A 222 16.14 1.33 21.81
C ALA A 222 16.58 0.69 20.48
N ALA A 223 15.68 -0.03 19.81
CA ALA A 223 15.99 -0.78 18.58
C ALA A 223 14.90 -0.69 17.49
N GLY A 224 13.91 0.18 17.66
CA GLY A 224 12.72 0.33 16.82
C GLY A 224 12.30 1.79 16.69
N ASP A 225 11.01 2.04 16.47
CA ASP A 225 10.42 3.37 16.25
C ASP A 225 9.65 3.93 17.45
N ALA A 226 9.73 3.25 18.61
CA ALA A 226 9.18 3.67 19.89
C ALA A 226 7.64 3.78 19.90
N ASP A 227 6.97 2.87 19.18
CA ASP A 227 5.51 2.89 19.01
C ASP A 227 4.80 1.60 19.49
N CYS A 228 5.55 0.61 19.97
CA CYS A 228 5.00 -0.66 20.42
C CYS A 228 3.91 -0.49 21.51
N GLY A 229 4.15 0.35 22.51
CA GLY A 229 3.16 0.64 23.55
C GLY A 229 1.96 1.42 23.02
N SER A 230 2.20 2.44 22.19
CA SER A 230 1.16 3.26 21.56
C SER A 230 0.23 2.41 20.68
N THR A 231 0.79 1.40 20.02
CA THR A 231 0.08 0.38 19.22
C THR A 231 -0.95 -0.34 20.09
N PHE A 232 -0.54 -0.92 21.22
CA PHE A 232 -1.48 -1.62 22.10
C PHE A 232 -2.45 -0.69 22.82
N ALA A 233 -2.04 0.53 23.18
CA ALA A 233 -2.92 1.52 23.77
C ALA A 233 -4.03 1.95 22.79
N SER A 234 -3.70 2.08 21.50
CA SER A 234 -4.66 2.36 20.43
C SER A 234 -5.64 1.20 20.24
N ALA A 235 -5.14 -0.04 20.20
CA ALA A 235 -5.99 -1.24 20.16
C ALA A 235 -6.94 -1.31 21.36
N ALA A 236 -6.42 -1.14 22.58
CA ALA A 236 -7.22 -1.15 23.80
C ALA A 236 -8.32 -0.08 23.77
N LYS A 237 -8.00 1.14 23.34
CA LYS A 237 -8.98 2.22 23.19
C LYS A 237 -10.07 1.86 22.16
N ALA A 238 -9.70 1.26 21.03
CA ALA A 238 -10.65 0.84 20.01
C ALA A 238 -11.57 -0.29 20.51
N ILE A 239 -11.02 -1.27 21.22
CA ILE A 239 -11.78 -2.35 21.89
C ILE A 239 -12.78 -1.75 22.90
N TYR A 240 -12.35 -0.81 23.74
CA TYR A 240 -13.23 -0.12 24.68
C TYR A 240 -14.39 0.61 24.00
N ASN A 241 -14.11 1.31 22.89
CA ASN A 241 -15.15 2.02 22.14
C ASN A 241 -16.12 1.07 21.43
N ALA A 242 -15.66 -0.14 21.08
CA ALA A 242 -16.46 -1.17 20.44
C ALA A 242 -17.18 -2.10 21.41
N LYS A 243 -16.99 -1.93 22.74
CA LYS A 243 -17.42 -2.86 23.79
C LYS A 243 -18.87 -3.34 23.64
N ASP A 244 -19.81 -2.43 23.38
CA ASP A 244 -21.25 -2.75 23.26
C ASP A 244 -21.59 -3.63 22.04
N LYS A 245 -20.66 -3.75 21.08
CA LYS A 245 -20.80 -4.56 19.87
C LYS A 245 -20.07 -5.91 19.96
N LEU A 246 -19.24 -6.11 20.99
CA LEU A 246 -18.43 -7.32 21.14
C LEU A 246 -19.25 -8.46 21.73
N ASP A 247 -19.15 -9.65 21.12
CA ASP A 247 -19.88 -10.84 21.55
C ASP A 247 -19.06 -11.65 22.56
N PHE A 248 -19.04 -11.21 23.82
CA PHE A 248 -18.30 -11.88 24.90
C PHE A 248 -18.79 -13.29 25.22
N ALA A 249 -19.99 -13.66 24.76
CA ALA A 249 -20.53 -15.00 24.93
C ALA A 249 -19.94 -16.01 23.93
N HIS A 250 -19.39 -15.55 22.81
CA HIS A 250 -18.89 -16.44 21.74
C HIS A 250 -17.42 -16.13 21.40
N PRO A 251 -16.44 -16.83 22.02
CA PRO A 251 -15.01 -16.57 21.81
C PRO A 251 -14.57 -16.62 20.35
N TYR A 252 -15.22 -17.43 19.51
CA TYR A 252 -14.96 -17.46 18.08
C TYR A 252 -15.25 -16.09 17.43
N ARG A 253 -16.44 -15.52 17.67
CA ARG A 253 -16.84 -14.21 17.14
C ARG A 253 -16.03 -13.10 17.78
N LEU A 254 -15.85 -13.14 19.10
CA LEU A 254 -15.09 -12.12 19.84
C LEU A 254 -13.69 -11.96 19.28
N LEU A 255 -12.93 -13.05 19.13
CA LEU A 255 -11.56 -12.97 18.64
C LEU A 255 -11.48 -12.48 17.18
N ARG A 256 -12.49 -12.75 16.35
CA ARG A 256 -12.59 -12.18 15.00
C ARG A 256 -12.89 -10.69 15.03
N GLN A 257 -13.84 -10.24 15.85
CA GLN A 257 -14.14 -8.82 16.01
C GLN A 257 -12.93 -8.05 16.54
N VAL A 258 -12.18 -8.63 17.48
CA VAL A 258 -10.94 -8.01 17.99
C VAL A 258 -9.84 -8.06 16.93
N SER A 259 -9.75 -9.11 16.11
CA SER A 259 -8.84 -9.19 14.96
C SER A 259 -9.09 -8.05 13.97
N GLU A 260 -10.35 -7.80 13.60
CA GLU A 260 -10.76 -6.68 12.73
C GLU A 260 -10.38 -5.32 13.35
N ILE A 261 -10.57 -5.15 14.66
CA ILE A 261 -10.13 -3.94 15.37
C ILE A 261 -8.61 -3.73 15.25
N PHE A 262 -7.81 -4.79 15.38
CA PHE A 262 -6.36 -4.69 15.18
C PHE A 262 -6.00 -4.34 13.73
N GLU A 263 -6.72 -4.86 12.74
CA GLU A 263 -6.48 -4.55 11.32
C GLU A 263 -6.82 -3.09 10.98
N GLU A 264 -7.89 -2.53 11.56
CA GLU A 264 -8.35 -1.16 11.28
C GLU A 264 -7.68 -0.09 12.14
N SER A 265 -7.39 -0.40 13.41
CA SER A 265 -7.00 0.60 14.41
C SER A 265 -5.51 0.60 14.75
N VAL A 266 -4.76 -0.39 14.26
CA VAL A 266 -3.32 -0.55 14.56
C VAL A 266 -2.52 -0.61 13.27
N GLY A 267 -1.58 0.33 13.12
CA GLY A 267 -0.67 0.37 11.99
C GLY A 267 0.49 -0.63 12.10
N GLY A 268 1.22 -0.80 11.00
CA GLY A 268 2.48 -1.53 10.97
C GLY A 268 2.34 -3.06 11.07
N THR A 269 3.48 -3.72 11.16
CA THR A 269 3.56 -5.20 11.17
C THR A 269 2.83 -5.80 12.37
N SER A 270 2.87 -5.13 13.53
CA SER A 270 2.24 -5.59 14.76
C SER A 270 0.72 -5.71 14.63
N GLY A 271 0.05 -4.75 13.99
CA GLY A 271 -1.40 -4.81 13.73
C GLY A 271 -1.78 -6.05 12.92
N ALA A 272 -1.10 -6.26 11.77
CA ALA A 272 -1.34 -7.41 10.90
C ALA A 272 -1.03 -8.76 11.59
N ILE A 273 0.05 -8.84 12.36
CA ILE A 273 0.44 -10.08 13.07
C ILE A 273 -0.53 -10.42 14.20
N TYR A 274 -0.97 -9.43 14.99
CA TYR A 274 -1.98 -9.66 16.03
C TYR A 274 -3.35 -9.98 15.43
N ALA A 275 -3.75 -9.30 14.34
CA ALA A 275 -4.97 -9.64 13.62
C ALA A 275 -4.95 -11.11 13.17
N LEU A 276 -3.87 -11.56 12.53
CA LEU A 276 -3.66 -12.95 12.13
C LEU A 276 -3.68 -13.91 13.33
N MET A 277 -3.00 -13.55 14.42
CA MET A 277 -2.91 -14.35 15.63
C MET A 277 -4.31 -14.59 16.22
N LEU A 278 -5.10 -13.53 16.36
CA LEU A 278 -6.46 -13.56 16.92
C LEU A 278 -7.43 -14.29 15.98
N SER A 279 -7.39 -14.02 14.67
CA SER A 279 -8.25 -14.70 13.70
C SER A 279 -7.96 -16.19 13.64
N THR A 280 -6.69 -16.60 13.78
CA THR A 280 -6.30 -18.01 13.82
C THR A 280 -6.73 -18.66 15.12
N ALA A 281 -6.45 -18.03 16.27
CA ALA A 281 -6.91 -18.52 17.58
C ALA A 281 -8.43 -18.71 17.61
N SER A 282 -9.19 -17.83 16.95
CA SER A 282 -10.64 -17.92 16.88
C SER A 282 -11.13 -19.28 16.37
N THR A 283 -10.45 -19.88 15.38
CA THR A 283 -10.97 -21.09 14.72
C THR A 283 -11.05 -22.30 15.63
N GLU A 284 -10.28 -22.31 16.71
CA GLU A 284 -10.28 -23.38 17.72
C GLU A 284 -11.54 -23.35 18.60
N PHE A 285 -12.31 -22.25 18.57
CA PHE A 285 -13.54 -22.09 19.36
C PHE A 285 -14.83 -22.33 18.54
N LYS A 286 -14.73 -22.76 17.28
CA LYS A 286 -15.90 -23.00 16.42
C LYS A 286 -16.82 -24.13 16.90
N GLU A 287 -16.26 -25.15 17.54
CA GLU A 287 -16.99 -26.36 17.91
C GLU A 287 -17.23 -26.43 19.43
N SER A 288 -16.28 -25.97 20.24
CA SER A 288 -16.40 -25.97 21.71
C SER A 288 -15.46 -24.97 22.38
N VAL A 289 -15.79 -24.56 23.60
CA VAL A 289 -14.92 -23.77 24.48
C VAL A 289 -14.50 -24.66 25.66
N SER A 290 -13.23 -25.07 25.69
CA SER A 290 -12.66 -25.95 26.72
C SER A 290 -11.22 -25.55 27.06
N LYS A 291 -10.64 -26.19 28.08
CA LYS A 291 -9.22 -26.00 28.42
C LYS A 291 -8.32 -26.39 27.23
N GLU A 292 -8.65 -27.48 26.56
CA GLU A 292 -7.94 -28.00 25.38
C GLU A 292 -8.05 -27.03 24.20
N SER A 293 -9.23 -26.43 23.98
CA SER A 293 -9.39 -25.44 22.90
C SER A 293 -8.60 -24.16 23.18
N CYS A 294 -8.50 -23.71 24.42
CA CYS A 294 -7.64 -22.57 24.79
C CYS A 294 -6.15 -22.85 24.56
N ILE A 295 -5.67 -24.04 24.91
CA ILE A 295 -4.27 -24.46 24.66
C ILE A 295 -4.02 -24.57 23.15
N SER A 296 -4.96 -25.18 22.41
CA SER A 296 -4.90 -25.28 20.96
C SER A 296 -4.89 -23.90 20.31
N ALA A 297 -5.74 -22.96 20.77
CA ALA A 297 -5.82 -21.60 20.25
C ALA A 297 -4.48 -20.87 20.34
N LEU A 298 -3.81 -20.89 21.50
CA LEU A 298 -2.50 -20.24 21.67
C LEU A 298 -1.42 -20.90 20.79
N LYS A 299 -1.45 -22.23 20.69
CA LYS A 299 -0.52 -22.99 19.85
C LYS A 299 -0.69 -22.64 18.37
N GLN A 300 -1.91 -22.69 17.85
CA GLN A 300 -2.22 -22.40 16.45
C GLN A 300 -1.93 -20.94 16.11
N ALA A 301 -2.23 -20.01 17.03
CA ALA A 301 -1.81 -18.62 16.95
C ALA A 301 -0.28 -18.48 16.80
N ASN A 302 0.50 -19.09 17.69
CA ASN A 302 1.96 -19.04 17.63
C ASN A 302 2.51 -19.65 16.32
N GLU A 303 1.97 -20.80 15.88
CA GLU A 303 2.38 -21.43 14.62
C GLU A 303 2.06 -20.54 13.40
N ALA A 304 0.92 -19.85 13.40
CA ALA A 304 0.57 -18.89 12.35
C ALA A 304 1.50 -17.68 12.34
N VAL A 305 1.77 -17.08 13.51
CA VAL A 305 2.72 -15.96 13.64
C VAL A 305 4.10 -16.37 13.11
N GLN A 306 4.60 -17.56 13.45
CA GLN A 306 5.87 -18.06 12.92
C GLN A 306 5.81 -18.29 11.40
N LYS A 307 4.75 -18.93 10.90
CA LYS A 307 4.63 -19.28 9.48
C LYS A 307 4.55 -18.05 8.57
N TYR A 308 3.75 -17.06 8.93
CA TYR A 308 3.47 -15.91 8.08
C TYR A 308 4.28 -14.66 8.45
N GLY A 309 4.66 -14.51 9.73
CA GLY A 309 5.55 -13.45 10.20
C GLY A 309 7.04 -13.75 10.01
N GLY A 310 7.41 -15.01 9.74
CA GLY A 310 8.78 -15.43 9.44
C GLY A 310 9.71 -15.59 10.65
N ALA A 311 9.32 -15.08 11.82
CA ALA A 311 10.09 -15.18 13.05
C ALA A 311 10.13 -16.61 13.62
N ARG A 312 11.22 -16.94 14.32
CA ARG A 312 11.45 -18.20 15.05
C ARG A 312 11.88 -17.90 16.49
N PRO A 313 11.76 -18.88 17.41
CA PRO A 313 12.37 -18.75 18.73
C PRO A 313 13.88 -18.47 18.60
N GLY A 314 14.36 -17.45 19.30
CA GLY A 314 15.71 -16.91 19.24
C GLY A 314 15.89 -15.71 18.31
N ASP A 315 14.86 -15.28 17.58
CA ASP A 315 14.97 -14.14 16.65
C ASP A 315 14.76 -12.78 17.32
N ARG A 316 14.56 -12.74 18.65
CA ARG A 316 14.24 -11.55 19.45
C ARG A 316 12.95 -10.89 18.97
N SER A 317 11.83 -11.54 19.29
CA SER A 317 10.49 -11.07 18.93
C SER A 317 9.41 -11.62 19.87
N MET A 318 8.15 -11.25 19.64
CA MET A 318 6.98 -11.81 20.33
C MET A 318 6.89 -13.35 20.30
N VAL A 319 7.52 -14.00 19.30
CA VAL A 319 7.56 -15.46 19.19
C VAL A 319 8.31 -16.10 20.35
N ASP A 320 9.30 -15.45 20.94
CA ASP A 320 10.07 -16.01 22.05
C ASP A 320 9.17 -16.29 23.25
N ALA A 321 8.38 -15.30 23.65
CA ALA A 321 7.42 -15.42 24.74
C ALA A 321 6.25 -16.35 24.40
N LEU A 322 5.69 -16.26 23.18
CA LEU A 322 4.60 -17.14 22.73
C LEU A 322 5.02 -18.61 22.73
N ASN A 323 6.19 -18.89 22.17
CA ASN A 323 6.69 -20.25 22.03
C ASN A 323 7.03 -20.86 23.40
N ALA A 324 7.63 -20.09 24.32
CA ALA A 324 7.85 -20.53 25.69
C ALA A 324 6.53 -20.90 26.38
N ALA A 325 5.50 -20.04 26.30
CA ALA A 325 4.18 -20.34 26.84
C ALA A 325 3.58 -21.64 26.26
N CYS A 326 3.68 -21.83 24.94
CA CYS A 326 3.17 -23.03 24.27
C CYS A 326 3.89 -24.31 24.72
N GLN A 327 5.20 -24.25 24.95
CA GLN A 327 6.00 -25.40 25.41
C GLN A 327 5.55 -25.83 26.82
N SER A 328 5.39 -24.89 27.76
CA SER A 328 4.97 -25.20 29.13
C SER A 328 3.56 -25.78 29.20
N LEU A 329 2.64 -25.29 28.35
CA LEU A 329 1.28 -25.83 28.27
C LEU A 329 1.24 -27.25 27.70
N LYS A 330 2.15 -27.59 26.78
CA LYS A 330 2.22 -28.94 26.21
C LYS A 330 2.66 -29.99 27.22
N GLU A 331 3.56 -29.64 28.13
CA GLU A 331 4.13 -30.58 29.11
C GLU A 331 3.21 -30.81 30.30
N GLU A 332 2.67 -29.73 30.89
CA GLU A 332 1.99 -29.80 32.19
C GLU A 332 0.55 -29.25 32.17
N GLY A 333 0.12 -28.60 31.07
CA GLY A 333 -1.17 -27.91 31.00
C GLY A 333 -1.36 -26.86 32.11
N ASN A 334 -0.25 -26.29 32.60
CA ASN A 334 -0.19 -25.36 33.73
C ASN A 334 -0.01 -23.92 33.21
N TRP A 335 -1.09 -23.14 33.29
CA TRP A 335 -1.12 -21.75 32.81
C TRP A 335 -0.23 -20.80 33.63
N LEU A 336 -0.06 -21.04 34.94
CA LEU A 336 0.85 -20.23 35.75
C LEU A 336 2.30 -20.37 35.25
N LYS A 337 2.75 -21.61 35.05
CA LYS A 337 4.08 -21.90 34.51
C LYS A 337 4.26 -21.31 33.11
N ALA A 338 3.23 -21.38 32.26
CA ALA A 338 3.26 -20.79 30.93
C ALA A 338 3.48 -19.26 30.95
N VAL A 339 2.85 -18.55 31.90
CA VAL A 339 3.05 -17.11 32.10
C VAL A 339 4.46 -16.83 32.62
N GLU A 340 4.94 -17.60 33.60
CA GLU A 340 6.30 -17.46 34.15
C GLU A 340 7.38 -17.69 33.08
N ASP A 341 7.22 -18.73 32.26
CA ASP A 341 8.15 -19.06 31.19
C ASP A 341 8.08 -18.04 30.04
N ALA A 342 6.90 -17.49 29.70
CA ALA A 342 6.77 -16.40 28.74
C ALA A 342 7.47 -15.13 29.22
N MET A 343 7.32 -14.78 30.50
CA MET A 343 8.01 -13.63 31.10
C MET A 343 9.52 -13.84 31.11
N ARG A 344 10.00 -15.02 31.51
CA ARG A 344 11.43 -15.35 31.48
C ARG A 344 11.99 -15.26 30.05
N ALA A 345 11.31 -15.85 29.07
CA ALA A 345 11.74 -15.81 27.68
C ALA A 345 11.77 -14.37 27.13
N ALA A 346 10.81 -13.53 27.51
CA ALA A 346 10.82 -12.12 27.15
C ALA A 346 12.03 -11.38 27.74
N GLU A 347 12.37 -11.59 29.02
CA GLU A 347 13.57 -11.02 29.62
C GLU A 347 14.87 -11.51 28.97
N GLU A 348 14.93 -12.80 28.62
CA GLU A 348 16.09 -13.42 27.97
C GLU A 348 16.39 -12.86 26.57
N THR A 349 15.46 -12.16 25.94
CA THR A 349 15.70 -11.46 24.66
C THR A 349 16.66 -10.28 24.79
N ALA A 350 16.93 -9.80 26.01
CA ALA A 350 17.92 -8.76 26.26
C ALA A 350 19.33 -9.23 25.84
N GLY A 351 20.01 -8.44 25.02
CA GLY A 351 21.34 -8.76 24.51
C GLY A 351 21.38 -9.81 23.39
N GLN A 352 20.23 -10.32 22.95
CA GLN A 352 20.16 -11.17 21.76
C GLN A 352 20.19 -10.33 20.48
N ARG A 353 20.76 -10.88 19.41
CA ARG A 353 20.71 -10.26 18.09
C ARG A 353 19.33 -10.48 17.47
N ALA A 354 18.64 -9.40 17.13
CA ALA A 354 17.41 -9.45 16.35
C ALA A 354 17.67 -9.91 14.91
N ASN A 355 16.92 -10.92 14.46
CA ASN A 355 16.94 -11.40 13.08
C ASN A 355 15.71 -10.97 12.27
N VAL A 356 14.70 -10.41 12.95
CA VAL A 356 13.43 -9.96 12.35
C VAL A 356 13.03 -8.57 12.85
N GLY A 357 12.03 -7.97 12.21
CA GLY A 357 11.48 -6.67 12.58
C GLY A 357 12.46 -5.51 12.37
N ARG A 358 12.06 -4.31 12.80
CA ARG A 358 12.89 -3.10 12.70
C ARG A 358 14.22 -3.24 13.45
N ALA A 359 14.21 -3.97 14.56
CA ALA A 359 15.40 -4.25 15.36
C ALA A 359 16.52 -4.95 14.57
N SER A 360 16.20 -5.77 13.57
CA SER A 360 17.20 -6.43 12.73
C SER A 360 18.08 -5.47 11.91
N TYR A 361 17.68 -4.21 11.76
CA TYR A 361 18.46 -3.16 11.07
C TYR A 361 19.43 -2.42 12.00
N THR A 362 19.34 -2.64 13.31
CA THR A 362 20.14 -1.95 14.33
C THR A 362 21.33 -2.78 14.78
N SER A 363 22.31 -2.14 15.41
CA SER A 363 23.50 -2.83 15.89
C SER A 363 23.22 -3.58 17.20
N GLU A 364 23.93 -4.68 17.46
CA GLU A 364 23.74 -5.49 18.68
C GLU A 364 23.95 -4.68 19.97
N GLN A 365 24.78 -3.63 19.94
CA GLN A 365 25.07 -2.81 21.12
C GLN A 365 23.86 -2.03 21.64
N VAL A 366 22.89 -1.70 20.79
CA VAL A 366 21.67 -0.99 21.23
C VAL A 366 20.57 -1.96 21.69
N GLN A 367 20.79 -3.26 21.57
CA GLN A 367 19.83 -4.31 21.88
C GLN A 367 20.02 -4.87 23.31
N SER A 368 20.42 -4.03 24.25
CA SER A 368 20.73 -4.42 25.64
C SER A 368 19.49 -4.69 26.50
N GLU A 369 18.33 -4.21 26.09
CA GLU A 369 17.07 -4.33 26.81
C GLU A 369 16.17 -5.40 26.13
N PRO A 370 15.21 -5.96 26.89
CA PRO A 370 14.22 -6.90 26.36
C PRO A 370 13.47 -6.35 25.13
N ASP A 371 13.12 -7.25 24.21
CA ASP A 371 12.24 -6.96 23.08
C ASP A 371 10.84 -6.53 23.57
N ALA A 372 10.36 -5.39 23.05
CA ALA A 372 9.07 -4.85 23.43
C ALA A 372 7.91 -5.79 23.02
N GLY A 373 8.01 -6.46 21.87
CA GLY A 373 7.01 -7.43 21.42
C GLY A 373 6.91 -8.67 22.31
N ALA A 374 8.05 -9.22 22.72
CA ALA A 374 8.12 -10.32 23.68
C ALA A 374 7.56 -9.91 25.06
N LYS A 375 7.92 -8.72 25.54
CA LYS A 375 7.39 -8.18 26.80
C LYS A 375 5.88 -7.93 26.75
N ALA A 376 5.37 -7.40 25.64
CA ALA A 376 3.94 -7.23 25.43
C ALA A 376 3.19 -8.57 25.54
N VAL A 377 3.72 -9.64 24.92
CA VAL A 377 3.17 -10.99 25.05
C VAL A 377 3.10 -11.48 26.48
N ALA A 378 4.22 -11.36 27.21
CA ALA A 378 4.25 -11.76 28.60
C ALA A 378 3.23 -10.97 29.44
N TYR A 379 3.07 -9.66 29.19
CA TYR A 379 2.12 -8.81 29.91
C TYR A 379 0.66 -9.16 29.66
N TRP A 380 0.24 -9.34 28.41
CA TRP A 380 -1.17 -9.71 28.17
C TRP A 380 -1.47 -11.15 28.64
N LEU A 381 -0.51 -12.08 28.56
CA LEU A 381 -0.67 -13.43 29.14
C LEU A 381 -0.85 -13.37 30.67
N GLU A 382 -0.04 -12.55 31.34
CA GLU A 382 -0.14 -12.34 32.79
C GLU A 382 -1.49 -11.71 33.17
N ALA A 383 -1.95 -10.71 32.41
CA ALA A 383 -3.23 -10.04 32.62
C ALA A 383 -4.43 -11.00 32.45
N LEU A 384 -4.37 -11.88 31.45
CA LEU A 384 -5.37 -12.95 31.26
C LEU A 384 -5.40 -13.91 32.46
N TRP A 385 -4.24 -14.40 32.88
CA TRP A 385 -4.15 -15.34 34.01
C TRP A 385 -4.66 -14.73 35.32
N LYS A 386 -4.31 -13.47 35.61
CA LYS A 386 -4.81 -12.74 36.79
C LYS A 386 -6.32 -12.56 36.78
N ALA A 387 -6.95 -12.42 35.62
CA ALA A 387 -8.41 -12.29 35.51
C ALA A 387 -9.12 -13.63 35.76
N VAL A 388 -8.54 -14.74 35.30
CA VAL A 388 -9.10 -16.10 35.51
C VAL A 388 -8.90 -16.59 36.94
N SER A 389 -7.83 -16.16 37.62
CA SER A 389 -7.49 -16.61 38.98
C SER A 389 -8.21 -15.85 40.10
N LYS A 390 -9.06 -14.87 39.76
CA LYS A 390 -9.86 -14.05 40.69
C LYS A 390 -11.32 -14.46 40.65
#